data_AF-A0A170YF86-F1
#
_entry.id   AF-A0A170YF86-F1
#
_cell.length_a   1.000
_cell.length_b   1.000
_cell.length_c   1.000
_cell.angle_alpha   90.00
_cell.angle_beta   90.00
_cell.angle_gamma   90.00
#
_symmetry.space_group_name_H-M   'P 1'
#
loop_
_entity.id
_entity.type
_entity.pdbx_description
1 polymer ?
#
loop_
_entity_poly.entity_id
_entity_poly.type
_entity_poly.pdbx_seq_one_letter_code
_entity_poly.pdbx_strand_id
1 'polypeptide(L)'
;MQQLVGLEQDKDYQDNIEAALTGYKAYRCYYIGEVLTGTKKFREALALYDRAGNYCSSVIGRQDLESTLKFGLKHLAGSIEAAKSICLAQAVLQASEEIKDDTQTTIIDKKHIAKIPLVDRLDIYYEDPKIATKQANIIKLPPDMKPIPCKPLFFDVALNHLTFPSLQQELESKTKQGQSSLTGFVKGLWGWGGKK
;
A
#
# COMPACT_ATOMS: atom_id res chain seq x y z
N MET A 1 27.00 6.53 -52.49
CA MET A 1 28.17 6.57 -51.58
C MET A 1 29.38 6.20 -52.40
N GLN A 2 30.49 6.92 -52.28
CA GLN A 2 31.73 6.53 -52.96
C GLN A 2 32.19 5.22 -52.34
N GLN A 3 31.95 4.11 -53.05
CA GLN A 3 32.64 2.86 -52.76
C GLN A 3 34.11 3.07 -53.09
N LEU A 4 35.00 2.61 -52.20
CA LEU A 4 36.42 2.59 -52.49
C LEU A 4 36.64 1.61 -53.64
N VAL A 5 37.21 2.12 -54.72
CA VAL A 5 37.46 1.36 -55.95
C VAL A 5 38.32 0.15 -55.60
N GLY A 6 37.81 -1.06 -55.86
CA GLY A 6 38.48 -2.34 -55.60
C GLY A 6 38.06 -3.06 -54.31
N LEU A 7 37.18 -2.47 -53.48
CA LEU A 7 36.64 -3.10 -52.27
C LEU A 7 35.12 -3.33 -52.34
N GLU A 8 34.53 -3.24 -53.53
CA GLU A 8 33.09 -3.41 -53.72
C GLU A 8 32.61 -4.84 -53.42
N GLN A 9 33.48 -5.82 -53.60
CA GLN A 9 33.17 -7.25 -53.40
C GLN A 9 33.62 -7.77 -52.02
N ASP A 10 34.32 -6.97 -51.23
CA ASP A 10 34.74 -7.36 -49.88
C ASP A 10 33.56 -7.24 -48.92
N LYS A 11 32.92 -8.39 -48.66
CA LYS A 11 31.70 -8.46 -47.84
C LYS A 11 31.96 -8.04 -46.39
N ASP A 12 33.08 -8.43 -45.80
CA ASP A 12 33.38 -8.12 -44.40
C ASP A 12 33.58 -6.61 -44.23
N TYR A 13 34.23 -5.98 -45.22
CA TYR A 13 34.38 -4.54 -45.26
C TYR A 13 33.04 -3.80 -45.37
N GLN A 14 32.15 -4.22 -46.28
CA GLN A 14 30.84 -3.61 -46.45
C GLN A 14 29.97 -3.77 -45.18
N ASP A 15 29.98 -4.96 -44.57
CA ASP A 15 29.21 -5.25 -43.36
C ASP A 15 29.69 -4.41 -42.17
N ASN A 16 30.99 -4.15 -42.05
CA ASN A 16 31.54 -3.28 -41.00
C ASN A 16 31.14 -1.81 -41.22
N ILE A 17 31.22 -1.31 -42.45
CA ILE A 17 30.73 0.04 -42.78
C ILE A 17 29.25 0.19 -42.46
N GLU A 18 28.43 -0.80 -42.83
CA GLU A 18 27.00 -0.75 -42.55
C GLU A 18 26.71 -0.74 -41.04
N ALA A 19 27.46 -1.52 -40.26
CA ALA A 19 27.37 -1.50 -38.81
C ALA A 19 27.77 -0.12 -38.23
N ALA A 20 28.87 0.46 -38.70
CA ALA A 20 29.31 1.79 -38.28
C ALA A 20 28.27 2.87 -38.63
N LEU A 21 27.74 2.85 -39.85
CA LEU A 21 26.66 3.73 -40.30
C LEU A 21 25.42 3.60 -39.41
N THR A 22 25.06 2.38 -39.04
CA THR A 22 23.93 2.13 -38.15
C THR A 22 24.17 2.69 -36.75
N GLY A 23 25.40 2.58 -36.23
CA GLY A 23 25.82 3.26 -35.00
C GLY A 23 25.65 4.79 -35.09
N TYR A 24 26.12 5.42 -36.17
CA TYR A 24 25.94 6.86 -36.36
C TYR A 24 24.48 7.27 -36.59
N LYS A 25 23.66 6.42 -37.21
CA LYS A 25 22.21 6.64 -37.31
C LYS A 25 21.55 6.66 -35.92
N ALA A 26 22.01 5.82 -34.99
CA ALA A 26 21.53 5.86 -33.60
C ALA A 26 21.78 7.23 -32.96
N TYR A 27 23.01 7.75 -33.07
CA TYR A 27 23.35 9.10 -32.59
C TYR A 27 22.51 10.19 -33.23
N ARG A 28 22.33 10.14 -34.56
CA ARG A 28 21.50 11.11 -35.27
C ARG A 28 20.06 11.09 -34.76
N CYS A 29 19.45 9.92 -34.62
CA CYS A 29 18.09 9.80 -34.09
C CYS A 29 17.99 10.34 -32.65
N TYR A 30 18.97 10.03 -31.80
CA TYR A 30 19.01 10.54 -30.43
C TYR A 30 19.04 12.07 -30.37
N TYR A 31 19.95 12.72 -31.09
CA TYR A 31 20.07 14.19 -31.04
C TYR A 31 18.89 14.91 -31.70
N ILE A 32 18.27 14.32 -32.72
CA ILE A 32 17.01 14.88 -33.24
C ILE A 32 15.91 14.74 -32.18
N GLY A 33 15.88 13.63 -31.43
CA GLY A 33 15.00 13.44 -30.27
C GLY A 33 15.18 14.56 -29.23
N GLU A 34 16.42 14.89 -28.85
CA GLU A 34 16.71 15.99 -27.91
C GLU A 34 16.14 17.33 -28.38
N VAL A 35 16.28 17.66 -29.66
CA VAL A 35 15.72 18.89 -30.25
C VAL A 35 14.19 18.86 -30.24
N LEU A 36 13.57 17.72 -30.51
CA LEU A 36 12.12 17.56 -30.47
C LEU A 36 11.56 17.69 -29.05
N THR A 37 12.25 17.11 -28.07
CA THR A 37 11.94 17.28 -26.63
C THR A 37 12.00 18.76 -26.25
N GLY A 38 13.05 19.48 -26.67
CA GLY A 38 13.18 20.93 -26.45
C GLY A 38 12.10 21.78 -27.12
N THR A 39 11.50 21.29 -28.22
CA THR A 39 10.38 21.94 -28.91
C THR A 39 9.01 21.43 -28.46
N LYS A 40 8.94 20.66 -27.35
CA LYS A 40 7.72 20.09 -26.77
C LYS A 40 6.96 19.11 -27.68
N LYS A 41 7.63 18.58 -28.71
CA LYS A 41 7.09 17.56 -29.62
C LYS A 41 7.37 16.15 -29.08
N PHE A 42 6.80 15.85 -27.92
CA PHE A 42 7.19 14.67 -27.15
C PHE A 42 6.85 13.34 -27.82
N ARG A 43 5.77 13.26 -28.61
CA ARG A 43 5.40 12.03 -29.34
C ARG A 43 6.44 11.70 -30.40
N GLU A 44 6.84 12.70 -31.18
CA GLU A 44 7.87 12.55 -32.20
C GLU A 44 9.24 12.30 -31.59
N ALA A 45 9.57 12.98 -30.48
CA ALA A 45 10.81 12.76 -29.74
C ALA A 45 10.93 11.31 -29.25
N LEU A 46 9.87 10.77 -28.62
CA LEU A 46 9.85 9.40 -28.12
C LEU A 46 10.03 8.37 -29.23
N ALA A 47 9.37 8.57 -30.37
CA ALA A 47 9.55 7.72 -31.55
C ALA A 47 11.00 7.73 -32.07
N LEU A 48 11.70 8.88 -32.01
CA LEU A 48 13.10 8.95 -32.39
C LEU A 48 14.04 8.31 -31.36
N TYR A 49 13.77 8.42 -30.07
CA TYR A 49 14.53 7.71 -29.05
C TYR A 49 14.36 6.18 -29.16
N ASP A 50 13.15 5.69 -29.45
CA ASP A 50 12.91 4.27 -29.73
C ASP A 50 13.71 3.80 -30.95
N ARG A 51 13.68 4.57 -32.03
CA ARG A 51 14.46 4.28 -33.23
C ARG A 51 15.97 4.29 -32.95
N ALA A 52 16.46 5.23 -32.15
CA ALA A 52 17.85 5.28 -31.71
C ALA A 52 18.23 4.02 -30.91
N GLY A 53 17.36 3.58 -30.00
CA GLY A 53 17.54 2.36 -29.22
C GLY A 53 17.61 1.10 -30.09
N ASN A 54 16.74 1.00 -31.10
CA ASN A 54 16.74 -0.12 -32.06
C ASN A 54 18.05 -0.17 -32.87
N TYR A 55 18.53 0.97 -33.37
CA TYR A 55 19.83 1.01 -34.04
C TYR A 55 20.98 0.68 -33.10
N CYS A 56 20.98 1.21 -31.89
CA CYS A 56 22.04 0.94 -30.91
C CYS A 56 22.12 -0.55 -30.56
N SER A 57 20.99 -1.16 -30.22
CA SER A 57 20.90 -2.59 -29.88
C SER A 57 21.31 -3.51 -31.04
N SER A 58 21.06 -3.13 -32.30
CA SER A 58 21.47 -3.92 -33.47
C SER A 58 22.99 -4.02 -33.67
N VAL A 59 23.78 -3.07 -33.15
CA VAL A 59 25.24 -3.02 -33.39
C VAL A 59 26.10 -3.14 -32.14
N ILE A 60 25.54 -2.96 -30.93
CA ILE A 60 26.31 -2.91 -29.67
C ILE A 60 27.07 -4.20 -29.35
N GLY A 61 26.59 -5.35 -29.84
CA GLY A 61 27.20 -6.67 -29.62
C GLY A 61 28.37 -7.02 -30.55
N ARG A 62 28.58 -6.25 -31.61
CA ARG A 62 29.62 -6.52 -32.61
C ARG A 62 31.03 -6.22 -32.07
N GLN A 63 32.00 -7.05 -32.46
CA GLN A 63 33.40 -6.95 -32.01
C GLN A 63 34.29 -6.16 -32.96
N ASP A 64 33.86 -6.06 -34.21
CA ASP A 64 34.58 -5.48 -35.34
C ASP A 64 34.36 -3.96 -35.54
N LEU A 65 33.51 -3.34 -34.71
CA LEU A 65 33.38 -1.88 -34.69
C LEU A 65 34.62 -1.22 -34.09
N GLU A 66 34.90 -0.01 -34.58
CA GLU A 66 35.86 0.90 -34.00
C GLU A 66 35.64 1.05 -32.48
N SER A 67 36.73 0.96 -31.71
CA SER A 67 36.70 0.97 -30.24
C SER A 67 36.04 2.24 -29.68
N THR A 68 36.31 3.41 -30.29
CA THR A 68 35.71 4.69 -29.92
C THR A 68 34.20 4.67 -30.09
N LEU A 69 33.73 4.24 -31.27
CA LEU A 69 32.31 4.17 -31.59
C LEU A 69 31.59 3.15 -30.68
N LYS A 70 32.21 2.00 -30.42
CA LYS A 70 31.66 0.98 -29.52
C LYS A 70 31.52 1.49 -28.08
N PHE A 71 32.53 2.19 -27.55
CA PHE A 71 32.45 2.81 -26.23
C PHE A 71 31.36 3.87 -26.18
N GLY A 72 31.30 4.73 -27.20
CA GLY A 72 30.26 5.73 -27.34
C GLY A 72 28.85 5.14 -27.35
N LEU A 73 28.62 4.08 -28.13
CA LEU A 73 27.32 3.42 -28.24
C LEU A 73 26.84 2.84 -26.90
N LYS A 74 27.76 2.30 -26.08
CA LYS A 74 27.41 1.86 -24.72
C LYS A 74 26.92 3.00 -23.85
N HIS A 75 27.58 4.16 -23.91
CA HIS A 75 27.12 5.35 -23.20
C HIS A 75 25.77 5.83 -23.75
N LEU A 76 25.64 5.90 -25.08
CA LEU A 76 24.42 6.31 -25.77
C LEU A 76 23.22 5.46 -25.38
N ALA A 77 23.39 4.14 -25.22
CA ALA A 77 22.31 3.25 -24.79
C ALA A 77 21.71 3.68 -23.43
N GLY A 78 22.56 4.03 -22.46
CA GLY A 78 22.11 4.58 -21.18
C GLY A 78 21.46 5.95 -21.32
N SER A 79 22.02 6.83 -22.15
CA SER A 79 21.45 8.15 -22.42
C SER A 79 20.07 8.08 -23.09
N ILE A 80 19.85 7.14 -24.01
CA ILE A 80 18.55 6.94 -24.67
C ILE A 80 17.47 6.61 -23.65
N GLU A 81 17.74 5.69 -22.72
CA GLU A 81 16.74 5.27 -21.73
C GLU A 81 16.40 6.40 -20.74
N ALA A 82 17.42 7.14 -20.31
CA ALA A 82 17.24 8.34 -19.49
C ALA A 82 16.42 9.40 -20.24
N ALA A 83 16.74 9.67 -21.52
CA ALA A 83 16.04 10.65 -22.34
C ALA A 83 14.57 10.28 -22.57
N LYS A 84 14.25 9.01 -22.80
CA LYS A 84 12.85 8.53 -22.88
C LYS A 84 12.09 8.81 -21.58
N SER A 85 12.68 8.48 -20.44
CA SER A 85 12.07 8.69 -19.13
C SER A 85 11.82 10.18 -18.85
N ILE A 86 12.80 11.03 -19.18
CA ILE A 86 12.69 12.49 -19.05
C ILE A 86 11.59 13.03 -19.97
N CYS A 87 11.58 12.63 -21.24
CA CYS A 87 10.58 13.04 -22.23
C CYS A 87 9.16 12.66 -21.79
N LEU A 88 8.97 11.45 -21.26
CA LEU A 88 7.68 11.01 -20.73
C LEU A 88 7.25 11.84 -19.51
N ALA A 89 8.16 12.09 -18.57
CA ALA A 89 7.86 12.91 -17.40
C ALA A 89 7.47 14.35 -17.81
N GLN A 90 8.20 14.95 -18.75
CA GLN A 90 7.90 16.28 -19.28
C GLN A 90 6.54 16.32 -20.00
N ALA A 91 6.21 15.28 -20.77
CA ALA A 91 4.91 15.17 -21.44
C ALA A 91 3.75 15.11 -20.44
N VAL A 92 3.89 14.36 -19.34
CA VAL A 92 2.87 14.28 -18.28
C VAL A 92 2.73 15.61 -17.56
N LEU A 93 3.84 16.28 -17.24
CA LEU A 93 3.81 17.59 -16.60
C LEU A 93 3.09 18.62 -17.48
N GLN A 94 3.42 18.68 -18.78
CA GLN A 94 2.75 19.59 -19.71
C GLN A 94 1.25 19.27 -19.84
N ALA A 95 0.88 17.99 -19.97
CA ALA A 95 -0.53 17.60 -20.01
C ALA A 95 -1.27 18.02 -18.73
N SER A 96 -0.61 17.93 -17.57
CA SER A 96 -1.19 18.39 -16.29
C SER A 96 -1.34 19.91 -16.19
N GLU A 97 -0.50 20.68 -16.88
CA GLU A 97 -0.62 22.15 -16.97
C GLU A 97 -1.76 22.55 -17.91
N GLU A 98 -1.88 21.89 -19.07
CA GLU A 98 -2.96 22.12 -20.03
C GLU A 98 -4.34 21.76 -19.44
N ILE A 99 -4.41 20.67 -18.64
CA ILE A 99 -5.63 20.29 -17.90
C ILE A 99 -6.00 21.35 -16.86
N LYS A 100 -5.04 22.05 -16.23
CA LYS A 100 -5.37 23.12 -15.26
C LYS A 100 -6.01 24.35 -15.91
N ASP A 101 -5.74 24.61 -17.20
CA ASP A 101 -6.33 25.73 -17.93
C ASP A 101 -7.71 25.38 -18.52
N ASP A 102 -7.91 24.16 -19.02
CA ASP A 102 -9.16 23.78 -19.70
C ASP A 102 -10.16 23.00 -18.83
N THR A 103 -9.74 22.49 -17.69
CA THR A 103 -10.66 21.81 -16.78
C THR A 103 -10.97 22.64 -15.54
N GLN A 104 -12.20 23.16 -15.57
CA GLN A 104 -13.13 23.10 -14.45
C GLN A 104 -13.27 21.64 -13.93
N THR A 105 -12.19 20.95 -13.56
CA THR A 105 -12.24 19.68 -12.84
C THR A 105 -12.80 19.99 -11.47
N THR A 106 -14.13 19.87 -11.36
CA THR A 106 -14.93 19.96 -10.14
C THR A 106 -14.63 21.22 -9.32
N ILE A 107 -15.60 22.14 -9.28
CA ILE A 107 -15.66 23.20 -8.27
C ILE A 107 -15.84 22.51 -6.90
N ILE A 108 -14.83 21.81 -6.40
CA ILE A 108 -14.72 21.52 -4.98
C ILE A 108 -14.08 22.78 -4.44
N ASP A 109 -14.94 23.66 -3.97
CA ASP A 109 -14.58 24.97 -3.47
C ASP A 109 -13.38 24.81 -2.52
N LYS A 110 -12.21 25.38 -2.85
CA LYS A 110 -10.96 25.17 -2.06
C LYS A 110 -11.18 25.51 -0.58
N LYS A 111 -12.12 26.44 -0.32
CA LYS A 111 -12.59 26.82 1.01
C LYS A 111 -13.37 25.71 1.72
N HIS A 112 -14.10 24.89 0.99
CA HIS A 112 -14.80 23.71 1.49
C HIS A 112 -13.81 22.58 1.76
N ILE A 113 -12.91 22.28 0.81
CA ILE A 113 -11.88 21.24 0.99
C ILE A 113 -11.05 21.51 2.24
N ALA A 114 -10.61 22.75 2.46
CA ALA A 114 -9.83 23.13 3.65
C ALA A 114 -10.53 22.87 5.00
N LYS A 115 -11.86 22.74 5.02
CA LYS A 115 -12.63 22.44 6.23
C LYS A 115 -12.77 20.94 6.50
N ILE A 116 -12.61 20.11 5.48
CA ILE A 116 -12.67 18.65 5.61
C ILE A 116 -11.33 18.17 6.20
N PRO A 117 -11.33 17.37 7.27
CA PRO A 117 -10.12 16.77 7.82
C PRO A 117 -9.36 15.95 6.76
N LEU A 118 -8.03 15.99 6.75
CA LEU A 118 -7.20 15.27 5.79
C LEU A 118 -7.57 13.77 5.67
N VAL A 119 -7.88 13.12 6.80
CA VAL A 119 -8.26 11.70 6.84
C VAL A 119 -9.51 11.37 6.00
N ASP A 120 -10.40 12.34 5.80
CA ASP A 120 -11.66 12.15 5.07
C ASP A 120 -11.55 12.53 3.57
N ARG A 121 -10.35 12.94 3.10
CA ARG A 121 -10.10 13.44 1.72
C ARG A 121 -8.79 12.92 1.11
N LEU A 122 -8.40 11.68 1.42
CA LEU A 122 -7.10 11.11 0.97
C LEU A 122 -7.00 10.92 -0.55
N ASP A 123 -8.13 10.91 -1.25
CA ASP A 123 -8.28 10.81 -2.69
C ASP A 123 -8.15 12.16 -3.42
N ILE A 124 -8.16 13.27 -2.68
CA ILE A 124 -8.12 14.63 -3.24
C ILE A 124 -6.76 15.28 -2.93
N TYR A 125 -6.01 15.61 -3.98
CA TYR A 125 -4.79 16.40 -3.83
C TYR A 125 -5.13 17.86 -3.49
N TYR A 126 -4.75 18.30 -2.29
CA TYR A 126 -4.87 19.67 -1.82
C TYR A 126 -3.61 20.08 -1.06
N GLU A 127 -2.91 21.08 -1.58
CA GLU A 127 -1.74 21.66 -0.92
C GLU A 127 -2.20 22.59 0.23
N ASP A 128 -2.32 22.01 1.43
CA ASP A 128 -2.78 22.72 2.62
C ASP A 128 -1.63 23.54 3.25
N PRO A 129 -1.67 24.89 3.19
CA PRO A 129 -0.61 25.72 3.74
C PRO A 129 -0.49 25.59 5.28
N LYS A 130 -1.51 25.06 5.96
CA LYS A 130 -1.51 24.88 7.42
C LYS A 130 -0.97 23.52 7.85
N ILE A 131 -0.67 22.60 6.93
CA ILE A 131 -0.27 21.23 7.30
C ILE A 131 1.03 21.17 8.11
N ALA A 132 1.97 22.07 7.82
CA ALA A 132 3.24 22.20 8.53
C ALA A 132 3.12 23.06 9.81
N THR A 133 1.93 23.56 10.14
CA THR A 133 1.69 24.40 11.31
C THR A 133 1.06 23.58 12.45
N LYS A 134 1.02 24.15 13.66
CA LYS A 134 0.34 23.56 14.82
C LYS A 134 -1.20 23.52 14.70
N GLN A 135 -1.78 24.09 13.63
CA GLN A 135 -3.23 24.21 13.41
C GLN A 135 -3.72 23.38 12.23
N ALA A 136 -3.03 22.27 11.91
CA ALA A 136 -3.39 21.38 10.82
C ALA A 136 -4.70 20.63 11.11
N ASN A 137 -5.65 20.65 10.16
CA ASN A 137 -6.91 19.90 10.23
C ASN A 137 -6.71 18.48 9.67
N ILE A 138 -6.04 17.62 10.44
CA ILE A 138 -5.67 16.26 9.99
C ILE A 138 -6.80 15.26 10.26
N ILE A 139 -7.28 15.24 11.51
CA ILE A 139 -8.29 14.30 12.01
C ILE A 139 -9.11 14.98 13.10
N LYS A 140 -10.39 14.61 13.22
CA LYS A 140 -11.28 15.09 14.27
C LYS A 140 -10.96 14.40 15.62
N LEU A 141 -10.75 15.20 16.67
CA LEU A 141 -10.52 14.71 18.03
C LEU A 141 -11.51 15.36 19.01
N PRO A 142 -12.16 14.58 19.91
CA PRO A 142 -12.12 13.11 19.96
C PRO A 142 -12.85 12.47 18.77
N PRO A 143 -12.56 11.19 18.45
CA PRO A 143 -13.31 10.45 17.43
C PRO A 143 -14.81 10.39 17.76
N ASP A 144 -15.65 10.29 16.73
CA ASP A 144 -17.09 10.15 16.92
C ASP A 144 -17.41 8.86 17.70
N MET A 145 -18.13 9.00 18.82
CA MET A 145 -18.49 7.87 19.67
C MET A 145 -19.49 6.96 18.96
N LYS A 146 -19.20 5.66 18.92
CA LYS A 146 -20.09 4.63 18.36
C LYS A 146 -20.77 3.88 19.51
N PRO A 147 -22.08 3.57 19.41
CA PRO A 147 -22.75 2.75 20.41
C PRO A 147 -22.12 1.36 20.41
N ILE A 148 -21.76 0.88 21.60
CA ILE A 148 -21.27 -0.49 21.79
C ILE A 148 -22.46 -1.31 22.27
N PRO A 149 -22.80 -2.44 21.61
CA PRO A 149 -23.88 -3.30 22.10
C PRO A 149 -23.52 -3.79 23.51
N CYS A 150 -24.45 -3.62 24.44
CA CYS A 150 -24.26 -4.12 25.80
C CYS A 150 -24.07 -5.64 25.78
N LYS A 151 -23.24 -6.15 26.70
CA LYS A 151 -23.09 -7.59 26.91
C LYS A 151 -24.49 -8.22 27.09
N PRO A 152 -24.82 -9.30 26.34
CA PRO A 152 -26.13 -9.93 26.45
C PRO A 152 -26.34 -10.47 27.87
N LEU A 153 -27.58 -10.35 28.34
CA LEU A 153 -27.97 -10.87 29.64
C LEU A 153 -27.96 -12.41 29.57
N PHE A 154 -27.27 -13.05 30.51
CA PHE A 154 -27.22 -14.52 30.61
C PHE A 154 -27.75 -14.91 31.99
N PHE A 155 -28.80 -15.73 32.01
CA PHE A 155 -29.38 -16.25 33.25
C PHE A 155 -28.85 -17.65 33.51
N ASP A 156 -28.37 -17.90 34.73
CA ASP A 156 -28.03 -19.24 35.17
C ASP A 156 -29.31 -20.00 35.57
N VAL A 157 -29.84 -20.77 34.63
CA VAL A 157 -31.05 -21.59 34.82
C VAL A 157 -30.79 -22.87 35.62
N ALA A 158 -29.53 -23.28 35.80
CA ALA A 158 -29.20 -24.49 36.56
C ALA A 158 -29.60 -24.34 38.03
N LEU A 159 -29.55 -23.12 38.55
CA LEU A 159 -30.00 -22.81 39.91
C LEU A 159 -31.47 -23.18 40.17
N ASN A 160 -32.33 -23.06 39.15
CA ASN A 160 -33.76 -23.40 39.27
C ASN A 160 -33.98 -24.90 39.51
N HIS A 161 -32.99 -25.74 39.19
CA HIS A 161 -33.08 -27.19 39.32
C HIS A 161 -32.50 -27.71 40.64
N LEU A 162 -31.95 -26.85 41.50
CA LEU A 162 -31.55 -27.23 42.85
C LEU A 162 -32.80 -27.44 43.71
N THR A 163 -33.20 -28.70 43.85
CA THR A 163 -34.31 -29.13 44.71
C THR A 163 -33.81 -30.10 45.76
N PHE A 164 -34.41 -30.06 46.95
CA PHE A 164 -34.09 -31.05 47.98
C PHE A 164 -34.55 -32.45 47.55
N PRO A 165 -33.82 -33.50 47.94
CA PRO A 165 -34.26 -34.87 47.71
C PRO A 165 -35.57 -35.13 48.47
N SER A 166 -36.38 -36.07 47.94
CA SER A 166 -37.62 -36.48 48.62
C SER A 166 -37.31 -37.10 49.99
N LEU A 167 -38.00 -36.63 51.03
CA LEU A 167 -37.86 -37.14 52.40
C LEU A 167 -38.85 -38.26 52.75
N GLN A 168 -39.60 -38.77 51.77
CA GLN A 168 -40.65 -39.80 51.99
C GLN A 168 -40.08 -41.07 52.65
N GLN A 169 -38.90 -41.52 52.20
CA GLN A 169 -38.25 -42.72 52.72
C GLN A 169 -37.82 -42.57 54.19
N GLU A 170 -37.40 -41.37 54.62
CA GLU A 170 -37.07 -41.12 56.02
C GLU A 170 -38.32 -41.06 56.91
N LEU A 171 -39.44 -40.55 56.39
CA LEU A 171 -40.71 -40.51 57.13
C LEU A 171 -41.27 -41.92 57.40
N GLU A 172 -41.18 -42.82 56.41
CA GLU A 172 -41.62 -44.22 56.52
C GLU A 172 -40.76 -45.04 57.50
N SER A 173 -39.48 -44.66 57.67
CA SER A 173 -38.59 -45.32 58.64
C SER A 173 -38.95 -45.02 60.10
N LYS A 174 -39.45 -43.81 60.39
CA LYS A 174 -39.76 -43.36 61.77
C LYS A 174 -41.08 -43.90 62.31
N THR A 175 -42.05 -44.24 61.45
CA THR A 175 -43.35 -44.78 61.89
C THR A 175 -43.26 -46.22 62.41
N LYS A 176 -42.15 -46.94 62.15
CA LYS A 176 -41.94 -48.33 62.60
C LYS A 176 -41.26 -48.49 63.97
N GLN A 177 -40.79 -47.39 64.60
CA GLN A 177 -39.92 -47.45 65.80
C GLN A 177 -40.52 -46.85 67.10
N GLY A 178 -41.82 -46.51 67.13
CA GLY A 178 -42.46 -45.81 68.25
C GLY A 178 -43.35 -46.66 69.16
N GLN A 179 -42.81 -47.65 69.88
CA GLN A 179 -43.45 -48.26 71.05
C GLN A 179 -42.39 -48.87 72.00
N SER A 180 -41.86 -48.08 72.94
CA SER A 180 -41.43 -48.57 74.27
C SER A 180 -41.12 -47.41 75.22
N SER A 181 -41.67 -47.56 76.41
CA SER A 181 -41.82 -46.64 77.55
C SER A 181 -40.63 -46.70 78.50
N LEU A 182 -40.16 -45.56 79.05
CA LEU A 182 -39.41 -45.50 80.31
C LEU A 182 -39.65 -44.16 81.04
N THR A 183 -40.57 -44.20 82.01
CA THR A 183 -40.78 -43.18 83.06
C THR A 183 -39.97 -43.57 84.29
N GLY A 184 -39.20 -42.61 84.84
CA GLY A 184 -38.71 -42.64 86.22
C GLY A 184 -37.25 -43.09 86.39
N PHE A 185 -36.40 -42.20 86.92
CA PHE A 185 -35.59 -42.40 88.13
C PHE A 185 -34.79 -41.12 88.43
N VAL A 186 -35.11 -40.50 89.57
CA VAL A 186 -34.53 -39.24 90.09
C VAL A 186 -33.59 -39.57 91.26
N LYS A 187 -32.48 -38.82 91.39
CA LYS A 187 -31.67 -38.51 92.62
C LYS A 187 -30.23 -38.21 92.15
N GLY A 188 -29.62 -37.04 92.32
CA GLY A 188 -29.56 -36.19 93.51
C GLY A 188 -28.15 -36.29 94.10
N LEU A 189 -27.21 -35.39 93.73
CA LEU A 189 -25.90 -35.28 94.36
C LEU A 189 -25.25 -33.89 94.18
N TRP A 190 -25.25 -33.09 95.27
CA TRP A 190 -24.21 -32.11 95.71
C TRP A 190 -23.88 -30.89 94.81
N GLY A 191 -23.95 -29.60 95.22
CA GLY A 191 -24.14 -28.97 96.53
C GLY A 191 -22.85 -28.42 97.18
N TRP A 192 -22.20 -27.37 96.62
CA TRP A 192 -21.16 -26.53 97.29
C TRP A 192 -21.01 -25.22 96.48
N GLY A 193 -21.10 -23.98 96.96
CA GLY A 193 -20.96 -23.40 98.31
C GLY A 193 -19.84 -22.35 98.26
N GLY A 194 -20.18 -21.07 98.05
CA GLY A 194 -19.23 -19.95 97.94
C GLY A 194 -18.86 -19.26 99.27
N LYS A 195 -17.83 -18.41 99.19
CA LYS A 195 -17.44 -17.21 100.01
C LYS A 195 -15.93 -16.98 99.78
N LYS A 196 -15.38 -15.78 99.65
CA LYS A 196 -15.73 -14.43 100.14
C LYS A 196 -15.48 -13.39 99.05
#